data_AF-A0A448W3W4-F1
#
_entry.id   AF-A0A448W3W4-F1
#
_cell.length_a   1.000
_cell.length_b   1.000
_cell.length_c   1.000
_cell.angle_alpha   90.00
_cell.angle_beta   90.00
_cell.angle_gamma   90.00
#
_symmetry.space_group_name_H-M   'P 1'
#
loop_
_entity.id
_entity.type
_entity.pdbx_description
1 polymer ?
#
loop_
_entity_poly.entity_id
_entity_poly.type
_entity_poly.pdbx_seq_one_letter_code
_entity_poly.pdbx_strand_id
1 'polypeptide(L)'
;MEDPKEIILKTEYSNKFDEIRKDLVVQSYFKYGKASRNFVSGYVDAIGSLKKCIQKFEETGNLEYLADAANYCMFRYMYPQTGEYFKHTDSNESAGIDGMSVKEIEEFKKENE
;
A
#
# COMPACT_ATOMS: atom_id res chain seq x y z
N MET A 1 -30.66 -8.86 2.58
CA MET A 1 -29.37 -9.50 2.24
C MET A 1 -28.29 -8.50 2.60
N GLU A 2 -27.19 -8.96 3.20
CA GLU A 2 -26.04 -8.10 3.49
C GLU A 2 -25.42 -7.58 2.18
N ASP A 3 -24.86 -6.37 2.18
CA ASP A 3 -24.24 -5.78 0.99
C ASP A 3 -23.05 -6.65 0.55
N PRO A 4 -22.97 -7.09 -0.71
CA PRO A 4 -21.83 -7.86 -1.21
C PRO A 4 -20.47 -7.24 -0.88
N LYS A 5 -20.38 -5.90 -0.85
CA LYS A 5 -19.15 -5.20 -0.46
C LYS A 5 -18.77 -5.49 0.99
N GLU A 6 -19.73 -5.46 1.90
CA GLU A 6 -19.50 -5.73 3.32
C GLU A 6 -19.04 -7.17 3.55
N ILE A 7 -19.61 -8.12 2.81
CA ILE A 7 -19.21 -9.53 2.88
C ILE A 7 -17.73 -9.69 2.45
N ILE A 8 -17.35 -9.08 1.33
CA ILE A 8 -15.96 -9.14 0.81
C ILE A 8 -14.98 -8.53 1.80
N LEU A 9 -15.27 -7.35 2.33
CA LEU A 9 -14.34 -6.64 3.23
C LEU A 9 -14.14 -7.36 4.57
N LYS A 10 -15.04 -8.26 4.98
CA LYS A 10 -14.84 -9.08 6.19
C LYS A 10 -13.69 -10.09 6.04
N THR A 11 -13.38 -10.55 4.84
CA THR A 11 -12.32 -11.55 4.59
C THR A 11 -11.11 -10.96 3.89
N GLU A 12 -11.33 -10.00 2.98
CA GLU A 12 -10.27 -9.48 2.11
C GLU A 12 -9.60 -8.20 2.63
N TYR A 13 -10.12 -7.59 3.71
CA TYR A 13 -9.57 -6.36 4.27
C TYR A 13 -9.10 -6.53 5.72
N SER A 14 -7.86 -6.11 5.99
CA SER A 14 -7.28 -6.19 7.33
C SER A 14 -7.47 -4.89 8.11
N ASN A 15 -8.53 -4.82 8.93
CA ASN A 15 -8.70 -3.71 9.88
C ASN A 15 -7.54 -3.61 10.88
N LYS A 16 -6.92 -4.74 11.22
CA LYS A 16 -5.76 -4.77 12.13
C LYS A 16 -4.56 -4.04 11.54
N PHE A 17 -4.34 -4.16 10.23
CA PHE A 17 -3.28 -3.45 9.53
C PHE A 17 -3.48 -1.94 9.60
N ASP A 18 -4.72 -1.46 9.47
CA ASP A 18 -5.05 -0.04 9.60
C ASP A 18 -4.81 0.52 11.00
N GLU A 19 -5.17 -0.23 12.04
CA GLU A 19 -4.90 0.15 13.43
C GLU A 19 -3.40 0.36 13.64
N ILE A 20 -2.58 -0.63 13.25
CA ILE A 20 -1.12 -0.56 13.38
C ILE A 20 -0.56 0.64 12.63
N ARG A 21 -1.00 0.86 11.38
CA ARG A 21 -0.54 2.00 10.58
C ARG A 21 -0.86 3.34 11.23
N LYS A 22 -2.07 3.50 11.78
CA LYS A 22 -2.47 4.72 12.51
C LYS A 22 -1.56 4.96 13.72
N ASP A 23 -1.30 3.94 14.51
CA ASP A 23 -0.43 4.06 15.69
C ASP A 23 1.01 4.43 15.31
N LEU A 24 1.55 3.84 14.24
CA LEU A 24 2.88 4.19 13.71
C LEU A 24 2.95 5.63 13.20
N VAL A 25 1.88 6.17 12.59
CA VAL A 25 1.81 7.58 12.21
C VAL A 25 1.84 8.48 13.45
N VAL A 26 1.11 8.12 14.52
CA VAL A 26 1.12 8.87 15.78
C VAL A 26 2.54 8.90 16.38
N GLN A 27 3.21 7.74 16.45
CA GLN A 27 4.59 7.66 16.93
C GLN A 27 5.54 8.50 16.06
N SER A 28 5.39 8.43 14.74
CA SER A 28 6.19 9.19 13.78
C SER A 28 5.97 10.70 13.92
N TYR A 29 4.76 11.16 14.24
CA TYR A 29 4.48 12.57 14.48
C TYR A 29 5.31 13.12 15.65
N PHE A 30 5.36 12.38 16.77
CA PHE A 30 6.16 12.81 17.92
C PHE A 30 7.66 12.71 17.66
N LYS A 31 8.11 11.78 16.82
CA LYS A 31 9.52 11.59 16.50
C LYS A 31 10.06 12.58 15.46
N TYR A 32 9.29 12.86 14.40
CA TYR A 32 9.76 13.58 13.22
C TYR A 32 8.92 14.82 12.86
N GLY A 33 7.86 15.11 13.62
CA GLY A 33 6.96 16.23 13.39
C GLY A 33 5.95 16.00 12.26
N LYS A 34 5.38 17.10 11.76
CA LYS A 34 4.28 17.09 10.79
C LYS A 34 4.71 16.49 9.45
N ALA A 35 4.02 15.45 9.00
CA ALA A 35 4.20 14.82 7.69
C ALA A 35 4.10 15.83 6.54
N SER A 36 3.11 16.75 6.57
CA SER A 36 2.96 17.78 5.53
C SER A 36 4.23 18.59 5.30
N ARG A 37 4.93 18.99 6.36
CA ARG A 37 6.17 19.75 6.24
C ARG A 37 7.30 18.89 5.69
N ASN A 38 7.41 17.65 6.17
CA ASN A 38 8.48 16.74 5.76
C ASN A 38 8.39 16.39 4.26
N PHE A 39 7.18 16.14 3.75
CA PHE A 39 6.98 15.67 2.37
C PHE A 39 6.75 16.80 1.36
N VAL A 40 6.01 17.86 1.70
CA VAL A 40 5.82 19.00 0.77
C VAL A 40 7.13 19.76 0.54
N SER A 41 7.97 19.89 1.58
CA SER A 41 9.28 20.55 1.43
C SER A 41 10.38 19.63 0.88
N GLY A 42 10.08 18.35 0.62
CA GLY A 42 11.06 17.39 0.12
C GLY A 42 12.17 17.00 1.12
N TYR A 43 12.01 17.29 2.42
CA TYR A 43 12.98 16.90 3.45
C TYR A 43 13.07 15.39 3.62
N VAL A 44 11.96 14.69 3.35
CA VAL A 44 11.90 13.23 3.34
C VAL A 44 11.39 12.77 1.98
N ASP A 45 12.18 11.92 1.32
CA ASP A 45 11.75 11.21 0.13
C ASP A 45 10.89 10.00 0.52
N ALA A 46 9.57 10.11 0.33
CA ALA A 46 8.62 9.04 0.64
C ALA A 46 8.84 7.78 -0.20
N ILE A 47 9.16 7.91 -1.48
CA ILE A 47 9.39 6.74 -2.38
C ILE A 47 10.71 6.07 -2.03
N GLY A 48 11.76 6.84 -1.76
CA GLY A 48 13.02 6.32 -1.26
C GLY A 48 12.87 5.61 0.10
N SER A 49 12.02 6.14 0.99
CA SER A 49 11.76 5.53 2.30
C SER A 49 10.92 4.24 2.18
N LEU A 50 9.91 4.24 1.32
CA LEU A 50 9.15 3.04 0.93
C LEU A 50 10.08 1.91 0.47
N LYS A 51 11.01 2.19 -0.44
CA LYS A 51 11.97 1.19 -0.93
C LYS A 51 12.83 0.60 0.18
N LYS A 52 13.28 1.43 1.14
CA LYS A 52 14.02 0.97 2.31
C LYS A 52 13.19 0.05 3.21
N CYS A 53 11.89 0.35 3.38
CA CYS A 53 10.98 -0.52 4.13
C CYS A 53 10.81 -1.88 3.45
N ILE A 54 10.60 -1.91 2.12
CA ILE A 54 10.50 -3.19 1.38
C ILE A 54 11.79 -4.00 1.49
N GLN A 55 12.96 -3.37 1.29
CA GLN A 55 14.25 -4.03 1.48
C GLN A 55 14.40 -4.60 2.90
N LYS A 56 14.03 -3.82 3.93
CA LYS A 56 14.11 -4.27 5.32
C LYS A 56 13.15 -5.43 5.61
N PHE A 57 11.97 -5.43 5.02
CA PHE A 57 11.05 -6.56 5.10
C PHE A 57 11.67 -7.81 4.46
N GLU A 58 12.24 -7.71 3.26
CA GLU A 58 12.92 -8.83 2.59
C GLU A 58 14.10 -9.38 3.42
N GLU A 59 14.86 -8.51 4.08
CA GLU A 59 15.98 -8.90 4.94
C GLU A 59 15.56 -9.59 6.25
N THR A 60 14.42 -9.20 6.83
CA THR A 60 14.09 -9.54 8.24
C THR A 60 12.80 -10.33 8.42
N GLY A 61 11.90 -10.30 7.44
CA GLY A 61 10.53 -10.81 7.56
C GLY A 61 9.63 -10.02 8.51
N ASN A 62 10.05 -8.86 9.05
CA ASN A 62 9.24 -8.10 9.99
C ASN A 62 8.12 -7.32 9.27
N LEU A 63 6.86 -7.68 9.58
CA LEU A 63 5.66 -7.08 8.98
C LEU A 63 5.46 -5.60 9.31
N GLU A 64 6.09 -5.06 10.36
CA GLU A 64 6.05 -3.63 10.66
C GLU A 64 6.54 -2.80 9.46
N TYR A 65 7.56 -3.27 8.76
CA TYR A 65 8.08 -2.59 7.58
C TYR A 65 7.07 -2.52 6.43
N LEU A 66 6.13 -3.48 6.32
CA LEU A 66 5.04 -3.38 5.35
C LEU A 66 4.00 -2.33 5.77
N ALA A 67 3.75 -2.17 7.06
CA ALA A 67 2.88 -1.11 7.59
C ALA A 67 3.50 0.28 7.35
N ASP A 68 4.81 0.43 7.58
CA ASP A 68 5.54 1.66 7.28
C ASP A 68 5.59 1.96 5.77
N ALA A 69 5.83 0.94 4.95
CA ALA A 69 5.77 1.07 3.48
C ALA A 69 4.41 1.63 3.04
N ALA A 70 3.31 1.08 3.54
CA ALA A 70 1.97 1.57 3.24
C ALA A 70 1.73 3.01 3.74
N ASN A 71 2.30 3.38 4.89
CA ASN A 71 2.27 4.76 5.38
C ASN A 71 3.03 5.72 4.46
N TYR A 72 4.19 5.33 3.93
CA TYR A 72 4.91 6.15 2.94
C TYR A 72 4.16 6.27 1.61
N CYS A 73 3.49 5.21 1.14
CA CYS A 73 2.56 5.29 0.01
C CYS A 73 1.45 6.32 0.29
N MET A 74 0.82 6.24 1.46
CA MET A 74 -0.23 7.17 1.88
C MET A 74 0.29 8.60 1.95
N PHE A 75 1.47 8.85 2.53
CA PHE A 75 2.05 10.19 2.61
C PHE A 75 2.38 10.75 1.23
N ARG A 76 2.90 9.94 0.31
CA ARG A 76 3.14 10.39 -1.09
C ARG A 76 1.84 10.71 -1.80
N TYR A 77 0.79 9.92 -1.60
CA TYR A 77 -0.54 10.19 -2.12
C TYR A 77 -1.14 11.49 -1.56
N MET A 78 -0.98 11.76 -0.26
CA MET A 78 -1.46 12.97 0.40
C MET A 78 -0.69 14.24 0.00
N TYR A 79 0.62 14.09 -0.28
CA TYR A 79 1.52 15.18 -0.62
C TYR A 79 2.26 14.89 -1.94
N PRO A 80 1.51 14.82 -3.06
CA PRO A 80 2.09 14.52 -4.37
C PRO A 80 3.08 15.61 -4.76
N GLN A 81 4.11 15.23 -5.51
CA GLN A 81 5.12 16.15 -6.04
C GLN A 81 4.75 16.61 -7.45
N THR A 82 5.52 17.56 -7.98
CA THR A 82 5.27 18.14 -9.30
C THR A 82 5.14 17.06 -10.37
N GLY A 83 3.99 17.05 -11.06
CA GLY A 83 3.68 16.10 -12.14
C GLY A 83 2.94 14.84 -11.71
N GLU A 84 2.72 14.63 -10.42
CA GLU A 84 1.98 13.46 -9.90
C GLU A 84 0.50 13.79 -9.71
N TYR A 85 -0.38 12.87 -10.08
CA TYR A 85 -1.82 13.03 -10.00
C TYR A 85 -2.52 11.67 -9.90
N PHE A 86 -3.77 11.70 -9.43
CA PHE A 86 -4.66 10.54 -9.48
C PHE A 86 -5.50 10.60 -10.77
N LYS A 87 -5.48 9.50 -11.53
CA LYS A 87 -6.38 9.25 -12.67
C LYS A 87 -6.81 7.79 -12.58
N HIS A 88 -8.09 7.52 -12.80
CA HIS A 88 -8.54 6.14 -12.98
C HIS A 88 -7.91 5.56 -14.25
N THR A 89 -7.17 4.47 -14.08
CA THR A 89 -6.64 3.64 -15.17
C THR A 89 -7.67 2.56 -15.51
N ASP A 90 -7.87 2.29 -16.80
CA ASP A 90 -8.65 1.13 -17.23
C ASP A 90 -7.80 -0.17 -17.16
N SER A 91 -8.38 -1.31 -17.54
CA SER A 91 -7.68 -2.59 -17.52
C SER A 91 -6.46 -2.64 -18.46
N ASN A 92 -6.43 -1.81 -19.52
CA ASN A 92 -5.32 -1.76 -20.48
C ASN A 92 -4.16 -0.91 -19.96
N GLU A 93 -4.41 0.00 -19.02
CA GLU A 93 -3.41 0.81 -18.32
C GLU A 93 -2.96 0.17 -16.99
N SER A 94 -3.37 -1.07 -16.69
CA SER A 94 -3.00 -1.78 -15.47
C SER A 94 -1.50 -2.10 -15.42
N ALA A 95 -0.90 -1.96 -14.23
CA ALA A 95 0.49 -2.37 -13.99
C ALA A 95 0.68 -3.92 -14.01
N GLY A 96 -0.43 -4.67 -14.05
CA GLY A 96 -0.40 -6.13 -13.98
C GLY A 96 -0.11 -6.65 -12.58
N ILE A 97 0.05 -7.98 -12.50
CA ILE A 97 0.49 -8.69 -11.30
C ILE A 97 1.74 -9.51 -11.65
N ASP A 98 2.58 -9.79 -10.65
CA ASP A 98 3.65 -10.78 -10.80
C ASP A 98 3.10 -12.16 -10.38
N GLY A 99 3.03 -13.10 -11.32
CA GLY A 99 2.40 -14.41 -11.15
C GLY A 99 1.02 -14.53 -11.81
N MET A 100 0.23 -15.51 -11.36
CA MET A 100 -1.13 -15.75 -11.85
C MET A 100 -2.13 -15.64 -10.69
N SER A 101 -3.24 -14.96 -10.91
CA SER A 101 -4.35 -14.88 -9.97
C SER A 101 -5.07 -16.23 -9.85
N VAL A 102 -5.82 -16.41 -8.76
CA VAL A 102 -6.62 -17.63 -8.53
C VAL A 102 -7.58 -17.90 -9.70
N LYS A 103 -8.18 -16.84 -10.26
CA LYS A 103 -9.10 -16.97 -11.41
C LYS A 103 -8.39 -17.44 -12.67
N GLU A 104 -7.22 -16.87 -12.98
CA GLU A 104 -6.42 -17.28 -14.15
C GLU A 104 -5.95 -18.73 -14.00
N ILE A 105 -5.60 -19.18 -12.80
CA ILE A 105 -5.25 -20.58 -12.53
C ILE A 105 -6.45 -21.50 -12.71
N GLU A 106 -7.63 -21.11 -12.22
CA GLU A 106 -8.86 -21.89 -12.38
C GLU A 106 -9.29 -22.00 -13.85
N GLU A 107 -9.14 -20.92 -14.63
CA GLU A 107 -9.39 -20.90 -16.07
C GLU A 107 -8.38 -21.78 -16.82
N PHE A 108 -7.09 -21.61 -16.53
CA PHE A 108 -6.04 -22.44 -17.11
C PHE A 108 -6.29 -23.93 -16.87
N LYS A 109 -6.73 -24.32 -15.67
CA LYS A 109 -7.08 -25.72 -15.37
C LYS A 109 -8.25 -26.21 -16.21
N LYS A 110 -9.32 -25.43 -16.35
CA LYS A 110 -10.49 -25.80 -17.17
C LYS A 110 -10.17 -25.97 -18.65
N GLU A 111 -9.24 -25.19 -19.18
CA GLU A 111 -8.84 -25.25 -20.59
C GLU A 111 -7.89 -26.42 -20.90
N ASN A 112 -7.28 -27.01 -19.87
CA ASN A 112 -6.29 -28.09 -19.99
C ASN A 112 -6.74 -29.40 -19.32
N GLU A 113 -8.02 -29.50 -18.94
CA GLU A 113 -8.72 -30.74 -18.54
C GLU A 113 -9.43 -31.37 -19.75
#